data_AF-A0A349MN92-F1
#
_entry.id   AF-A0A349MN92-F1
#
_cell.length_a   1.000
_cell.length_b   1.000
_cell.length_c   1.000
_cell.angle_alpha   90.00
_cell.angle_beta   90.00
_cell.angle_gamma   90.00
#
_symmetry.space_group_name_H-M   'P 1'
#
loop_
_entity.id
_entity.type
_entity.pdbx_description
1 polymer ?
#
loop_
_entity_poly.entity_id
_entity_poly.type
_entity_poly.pdbx_seq_one_letter_code
_entity_poly.pdbx_strand_id
1 'polypeptide(L)'
;MDAVDLRRTLSDELHARAFDNFSGSGRFIRFIYLVEGNADVIVEYVNKFLEREGQAPIPLSSKFSSFNLGHYSLDFERHTEFISVSFIQKYDSLLVGLSPDAYNARSVALPIEWAHASPGQIFHAIWLEVGGEPPDGLTEQKMLQLMQARAVAANQFSDGAAQVYFAFDIDAAGFSRVALFNKSMVASRLGRAVQRIVELETYRLLALLGFATVTEYGSKLDSITRHVGEITNELAEQIKQPDSHVEGMLSKLSAQAADLENIYSKASYRMAATKAYDSI
;
A
#
# COMPACT_ATOMS: atom_id res chain seq x y z
N MET A 1 27.43 -18.81 -7.89
CA MET A 1 27.29 -17.49 -8.54
C MET A 1 28.57 -16.73 -8.23
N ASP A 2 29.33 -16.29 -9.24
CA ASP A 2 30.53 -15.48 -8.98
C ASP A 2 30.15 -14.04 -8.55
N ALA A 3 31.12 -13.25 -8.08
CA ALA A 3 30.85 -11.91 -7.57
C ALA A 3 30.33 -10.92 -8.65
N VAL A 4 30.66 -11.13 -9.93
CA VAL A 4 30.19 -10.35 -11.07
C VAL A 4 28.76 -10.72 -11.41
N ASP A 5 28.42 -12.01 -11.42
CA ASP A 5 27.05 -12.49 -11.62
C ASP A 5 26.11 -12.03 -10.50
N LEU A 6 26.59 -12.06 -9.25
CA LEU A 6 25.83 -11.52 -8.11
C LEU A 6 25.62 -10.02 -8.28
N ARG A 7 26.66 -9.26 -8.63
CA ARG A 7 26.53 -7.82 -8.85
C ARG A 7 25.56 -7.49 -9.98
N ARG A 8 25.60 -8.26 -11.08
CA ARG A 8 24.67 -8.08 -12.20
C ARG A 8 23.25 -8.41 -11.77
N THR A 9 23.03 -9.53 -11.07
CA THR A 9 21.71 -9.89 -10.52
C THR A 9 21.15 -8.83 -9.58
N LEU A 10 21.98 -8.29 -8.68
CA LEU A 10 21.57 -7.21 -7.76
C LEU A 10 21.31 -5.89 -8.50
N SER A 11 22.12 -5.58 -9.52
CA SER A 11 21.92 -4.40 -10.37
C SER A 11 20.62 -4.51 -11.18
N ASP A 12 20.36 -5.68 -11.76
CA ASP A 12 19.16 -5.97 -12.54
C ASP A 12 17.91 -5.95 -11.64
N GLU A 13 18.00 -6.47 -10.41
CA GLU A 13 16.93 -6.38 -9.40
C GLU A 13 16.62 -4.93 -9.02
N LEU A 14 17.64 -4.07 -8.90
CA LEU A 14 17.45 -2.63 -8.64
C LEU A 14 16.84 -1.89 -9.85
N HIS A 15 17.19 -2.30 -11.07
CA HIS A 15 16.71 -1.67 -12.31
C HIS A 15 15.40 -2.25 -12.85
N ALA A 16 14.95 -3.41 -12.35
CA ALA A 16 13.68 -4.02 -12.74
C ALA A 16 12.46 -3.10 -12.49
N ARG A 17 12.60 -2.11 -11.60
CA ARG A 17 11.58 -1.11 -11.26
C ARG A 17 11.73 0.22 -12.01
N ALA A 18 12.42 0.28 -13.15
CA ALA A 18 12.56 1.53 -13.90
C ALA A 18 11.19 1.98 -14.47
N PHE A 19 10.50 2.85 -13.72
CA PHE A 19 9.28 3.52 -14.17
C PHE A 19 9.62 4.63 -15.18
N ASP A 20 9.91 4.25 -16.43
CA ASP A 20 9.93 5.16 -17.58
C ASP A 20 8.50 5.51 -18.06
N ASN A 21 7.56 5.56 -17.12
CA ASN A 21 6.15 5.34 -17.42
C ASN A 21 5.31 6.59 -17.63
N PHE A 22 5.86 7.81 -17.54
CA PHE A 22 5.10 9.01 -17.83
C PHE A 22 5.93 10.04 -18.60
N SER A 23 5.55 10.28 -19.85
CA SER A 23 6.12 11.32 -20.72
C SER A 23 5.14 12.45 -21.06
N GLY A 24 4.02 12.52 -20.35
CA GLY A 24 2.93 13.46 -20.60
C GLY A 24 1.80 13.30 -19.60
N SER A 25 0.57 13.34 -20.08
CA SER A 25 -0.62 13.14 -19.24
C SER A 25 -1.08 11.68 -19.28
N GLY A 26 -1.89 11.28 -18.32
CA GLY A 26 -2.28 9.89 -18.17
C GLY A 26 -2.96 9.61 -16.85
N ARG A 27 -3.18 8.33 -16.59
CA ARG A 27 -3.65 7.83 -15.31
C ARG A 27 -2.88 6.58 -14.90
N PHE A 28 -2.77 6.43 -13.60
CA PHE A 28 -2.17 5.29 -12.93
C PHE A 28 -3.17 4.79 -11.89
N ILE A 29 -3.69 3.58 -12.09
CA ILE A 29 -4.62 2.95 -11.16
C ILE A 29 -3.96 1.70 -10.60
N ARG A 30 -3.84 1.56 -9.29
CA ARG A 30 -3.22 0.39 -8.65
C ARG A 30 -4.14 -0.22 -7.63
N PHE A 31 -4.26 -1.54 -7.68
CA PHE A 31 -4.95 -2.36 -6.70
C PHE A 31 -3.92 -3.12 -5.88
N ILE A 32 -4.12 -3.16 -4.57
CA ILE A 32 -3.32 -3.88 -3.60
C ILE A 32 -4.18 -5.00 -3.02
N TYR A 33 -3.77 -6.25 -3.26
CA TYR A 33 -4.44 -7.44 -2.76
C TYR A 33 -3.59 -8.08 -1.66
N LEU A 34 -4.13 -8.27 -0.47
CA LEU A 34 -3.41 -8.98 0.60
C LEU A 34 -3.28 -10.46 0.26
N VAL A 35 -2.11 -11.00 0.58
CA VAL A 35 -1.77 -12.40 0.37
C VAL A 35 -1.77 -13.07 1.73
N GLU A 36 -2.93 -13.54 2.18
CA GLU A 36 -3.08 -14.29 3.45
C GLU A 36 -2.56 -15.73 3.30
N GLY A 37 -1.27 -15.88 2.98
CA GLY A 37 -0.59 -17.18 2.87
C GLY A 37 -0.80 -17.92 1.53
N ASN A 38 -1.62 -17.40 0.61
CA ASN A 38 -1.75 -17.95 -0.75
C ASN A 38 -1.83 -16.85 -1.82
N ALA A 39 -0.71 -16.65 -2.53
CA ALA A 39 -0.63 -15.70 -3.65
C ALA A 39 -1.17 -16.30 -4.96
N ASP A 40 -1.23 -17.62 -5.05
CA ASP A 40 -1.41 -18.34 -6.31
C ASP A 40 -2.78 -18.09 -6.90
N VAL A 41 -3.81 -17.92 -6.07
CA VAL A 41 -5.18 -17.63 -6.53
C VAL A 41 -5.24 -16.29 -7.28
N ILE A 42 -4.54 -15.26 -6.78
CA ILE A 42 -4.46 -13.96 -7.45
C ILE A 42 -3.60 -14.07 -8.72
N VAL A 43 -2.47 -14.77 -8.65
CA VAL A 43 -1.58 -14.97 -9.82
C VAL A 43 -2.31 -15.72 -10.94
N GLU A 44 -3.06 -16.78 -10.62
CA GLU A 44 -3.86 -17.53 -11.58
C GLU A 44 -4.97 -16.66 -12.18
N TYR A 45 -5.61 -15.82 -11.37
CA TYR A 45 -6.61 -14.86 -11.84
C TYR A 45 -6.02 -13.86 -12.85
N VAL A 46 -4.84 -13.30 -12.56
CA VAL A 46 -4.14 -12.40 -13.49
C VAL A 46 -3.69 -13.15 -14.75
N ASN A 47 -3.14 -14.36 -14.62
CA ASN A 47 -2.71 -15.16 -15.78
C ASN A 47 -3.87 -15.51 -16.72
N LYS A 48 -5.06 -15.83 -16.19
CA LYS A 48 -6.27 -16.04 -17.01
C LYS A 48 -6.69 -14.80 -17.78
N PHE A 49 -6.49 -13.62 -17.20
CA PHE A 49 -6.73 -12.35 -17.88
C PHE A 49 -5.69 -12.13 -18.98
N LEU A 50 -4.40 -12.28 -18.67
CA LEU A 50 -3.30 -12.14 -19.63
C LEU A 50 -3.44 -13.09 -20.83
N GLU A 51 -3.83 -14.34 -20.60
CA GLU A 51 -4.07 -15.32 -21.68
C GLU A 51 -5.18 -14.87 -22.64
N ARG A 52 -6.27 -14.30 -22.13
CA ARG A 52 -7.37 -13.75 -22.96
C ARG A 52 -6.91 -12.54 -23.79
N GLU A 53 -5.97 -11.77 -23.25
CA GLU A 53 -5.33 -10.65 -23.94
C GLU A 53 -4.15 -11.07 -24.84
N GLY A 54 -3.91 -12.38 -25.01
CA GLY A 54 -2.87 -12.92 -25.88
C GLY A 54 -1.45 -12.78 -25.32
N GLN A 55 -1.29 -12.53 -24.02
CA GLN A 55 -0.01 -12.41 -23.34
C GLN A 55 0.46 -13.74 -22.74
N ALA A 56 1.78 -13.89 -22.59
CA ALA A 56 2.36 -15.00 -21.85
C ALA A 56 2.06 -14.89 -20.33
N PRO A 57 1.93 -16.01 -19.62
CA PRO A 57 1.73 -15.98 -18.16
C PRO A 57 2.95 -15.42 -17.43
N ILE A 58 2.70 -14.86 -16.24
CA ILE A 58 3.74 -14.37 -15.34
C ILE A 58 4.62 -15.55 -14.88
N PRO A 59 5.95 -15.49 -15.07
CA PRO A 59 6.84 -16.54 -14.57
C PRO A 59 6.78 -16.63 -13.05
N LEU A 60 6.83 -17.86 -12.50
CA LEU A 60 6.72 -18.11 -11.05
C LEU A 60 7.80 -17.37 -10.23
N SER A 61 9.01 -17.26 -10.76
CA SER A 61 10.12 -16.55 -10.09
C SER A 61 10.07 -15.03 -10.23
N SER A 62 9.20 -14.50 -11.08
CA SER A 62 9.19 -13.08 -11.41
C SER A 62 8.51 -12.26 -10.32
N LYS A 63 9.23 -11.33 -9.70
CA LYS A 63 8.64 -10.38 -8.73
C LYS A 63 7.92 -9.21 -9.40
N PHE A 64 8.28 -8.89 -10.64
CA PHE A 64 7.72 -7.77 -11.39
C PHE A 64 7.52 -8.17 -12.85
N SER A 65 6.38 -7.84 -13.44
CA SER A 65 6.15 -8.06 -14.87
C SER A 65 5.26 -6.96 -15.44
N SER A 66 5.64 -6.43 -16.59
CA SER A 66 4.90 -5.38 -17.30
C SER A 66 4.43 -5.91 -18.65
N PHE A 67 3.16 -5.65 -18.97
CA PHE A 67 2.51 -6.10 -20.19
C PHE A 67 1.90 -4.90 -20.91
N ASN A 68 2.22 -4.73 -22.18
CA ASN A 68 1.58 -3.71 -23.03
C ASN A 68 0.32 -4.32 -23.66
N LEU A 69 -0.84 -3.74 -23.35
CA LEU A 69 -2.17 -4.20 -23.78
C LEU A 69 -2.80 -3.20 -24.77
N GLY A 70 -1.97 -2.51 -25.55
CA GLY A 70 -2.39 -1.52 -26.54
C GLY A 70 -2.59 -0.14 -25.91
N HIS A 71 -3.81 0.16 -25.47
CA HIS A 71 -4.16 1.50 -24.96
C HIS A 71 -3.73 1.76 -23.50
N TYR A 72 -3.27 0.72 -22.81
CA TYR A 72 -2.73 0.80 -21.46
C TYR A 72 -1.71 -0.33 -21.24
N SER A 73 -0.91 -0.20 -20.20
CA SER A 73 -0.05 -1.27 -19.68
C SER A 73 -0.60 -1.83 -18.38
N LEU A 74 -0.35 -3.11 -18.14
CA LEU A 74 -0.57 -3.78 -16.86
C LEU A 74 0.78 -4.06 -16.21
N ASP A 75 1.00 -3.52 -15.02
CA ASP A 75 2.16 -3.83 -14.19
C ASP A 75 1.71 -4.72 -13.03
N PHE A 76 2.37 -5.87 -12.88
CA PHE A 76 2.19 -6.83 -11.80
C PHE A 76 3.42 -6.79 -10.88
N GLU A 77 3.21 -6.69 -9.58
CA GLU A 77 4.27 -6.82 -8.58
C GLU A 77 3.87 -7.82 -7.49
N ARG A 78 4.78 -8.75 -7.18
CA ARG A 78 4.66 -9.68 -6.05
C ARG A 78 5.52 -9.20 -4.89
N HIS A 79 4.87 -8.94 -3.77
CA HIS A 79 5.50 -8.66 -2.48
C HIS A 79 5.23 -9.81 -1.51
N THR A 80 5.87 -9.78 -0.34
CA THR A 80 5.69 -10.82 0.68
C THR A 80 4.27 -10.83 1.25
N GLU A 81 3.68 -9.66 1.49
CA GLU A 81 2.37 -9.52 2.15
C GLU A 81 1.22 -9.21 1.18
N PHE A 82 1.54 -8.82 -0.06
CA PHE A 82 0.55 -8.38 -1.02
C PHE A 82 0.99 -8.60 -2.47
N ILE A 83 0.03 -8.60 -3.38
CA ILE A 83 0.25 -8.43 -4.82
C ILE A 83 -0.29 -7.06 -5.21
N SER A 84 0.43 -6.34 -6.07
CA SER A 84 -0.10 -5.16 -6.73
C SER A 84 -0.34 -5.41 -8.22
N VAL A 85 -1.47 -4.94 -8.71
CA VAL A 85 -1.80 -4.89 -10.14
C VAL A 85 -2.11 -3.44 -10.49
N SER A 86 -1.36 -2.88 -11.43
CA SER A 86 -1.48 -1.49 -11.84
C SER A 86 -1.86 -1.38 -13.32
N PHE A 87 -2.80 -0.49 -13.64
CA PHE A 87 -3.13 -0.08 -14.99
C PHE A 87 -2.57 1.31 -15.25
N ILE A 88 -1.82 1.43 -16.34
CA ILE A 88 -1.14 2.67 -16.73
C ILE A 88 -1.63 3.04 -18.12
N GLN A 89 -2.41 4.10 -18.21
CA GLN A 89 -2.87 4.65 -19.48
C GLN A 89 -2.22 6.02 -19.69
N LYS A 90 -1.50 6.16 -20.79
CA LYS A 90 -0.78 7.39 -21.15
C LYS A 90 -1.47 8.01 -22.37
N TYR A 91 -1.48 9.33 -22.43
CA TYR A 91 -1.94 10.08 -23.60
C TYR A 91 -1.01 11.26 -23.84
N ASP A 92 -1.20 11.96 -24.96
CA ASP A 92 -0.46 13.17 -25.26
C ASP A 92 -0.60 14.19 -24.13
N SER A 93 0.46 14.95 -23.90
CA SER A 93 0.50 15.95 -22.83
C SER A 93 -0.65 16.94 -22.98
N LEU A 94 -1.53 16.97 -21.99
CA LEU A 94 -2.49 18.05 -21.82
C LEU A 94 -1.72 19.32 -21.47
N LEU A 95 -2.11 20.44 -22.06
CA LEU A 95 -1.52 21.74 -21.72
C LEU A 95 -1.97 22.20 -20.32
N VAL A 96 -3.26 22.00 -20.02
CA VAL A 96 -3.89 22.48 -18.78
C VAL A 96 -4.88 21.44 -18.29
N GLY A 97 -4.93 21.24 -16.98
CA GLY A 97 -5.94 20.43 -16.31
C GLY A 97 -5.73 18.92 -16.42
N LEU A 98 -6.69 18.17 -15.88
CA LEU A 98 -6.80 16.72 -16.02
C LEU A 98 -7.67 16.36 -17.23
N SER A 99 -7.70 15.08 -17.58
CA SER A 99 -8.62 14.59 -18.60
C SER A 99 -10.09 14.81 -18.19
N PRO A 100 -11.02 15.10 -19.13
CA PRO A 100 -12.45 15.29 -18.81
C PRO A 100 -13.12 14.08 -18.14
N ASP A 101 -12.58 12.88 -18.33
CA ASP A 101 -13.06 11.62 -17.75
C ASP A 101 -12.32 11.22 -16.46
N ALA A 102 -11.54 12.13 -15.87
CA ALA A 102 -10.81 11.89 -14.60
C ALA A 102 -11.74 11.30 -13.53
N TYR A 103 -11.32 10.18 -12.94
CA TYR A 103 -12.05 9.44 -11.91
C TYR A 103 -13.44 8.90 -12.29
N ASN A 104 -13.74 8.80 -13.59
CA ASN A 104 -14.99 8.22 -14.06
C ASN A 104 -14.80 6.79 -14.55
N ALA A 105 -14.94 5.80 -13.65
CA ALA A 105 -14.74 4.38 -13.93
C ALA A 105 -15.54 3.84 -15.14
N ARG A 106 -16.67 4.46 -15.46
CA ARG A 106 -17.52 4.04 -16.59
C ARG A 106 -17.05 4.57 -17.94
N SER A 107 -16.28 5.64 -17.94
CA SER A 107 -15.79 6.29 -19.16
C SER A 107 -14.38 5.86 -19.54
N VAL A 108 -13.62 5.29 -18.60
CA VAL A 108 -12.25 4.84 -18.86
C VAL A 108 -12.24 3.43 -19.43
N ALA A 109 -11.47 3.22 -20.51
CA ALA A 109 -11.28 1.90 -21.12
C ALA A 109 -10.23 1.07 -20.37
N LEU A 110 -10.42 0.89 -19.06
CA LEU A 110 -9.55 0.10 -18.19
C LEU A 110 -10.36 -1.02 -17.52
N PRO A 111 -9.76 -2.19 -17.27
CA PRO A 111 -10.46 -3.35 -16.68
C PRO A 111 -10.63 -3.20 -15.15
N ILE A 112 -11.23 -2.09 -14.71
CA ILE A 112 -11.45 -1.75 -13.30
C ILE A 112 -12.39 -2.77 -12.63
N GLU A 113 -13.53 -3.08 -13.28
CA GLU A 113 -14.48 -4.07 -12.76
C GLU A 113 -13.85 -5.46 -12.62
N TRP A 114 -12.97 -5.83 -13.55
CA TRP A 114 -12.21 -7.09 -13.46
C TRP A 114 -11.26 -7.07 -12.26
N ALA A 115 -10.58 -5.96 -11.97
CA ALA A 115 -9.72 -5.86 -10.80
C ALA A 115 -10.54 -5.97 -9.50
N HIS A 116 -11.70 -5.32 -9.41
CA HIS A 116 -12.63 -5.46 -8.28
C HIS A 116 -13.17 -6.88 -8.09
N ALA A 117 -13.35 -7.63 -9.18
CA ALA A 117 -13.81 -9.01 -9.16
C ALA A 117 -12.72 -10.04 -8.82
N SER A 118 -11.49 -9.59 -8.51
CA SER A 118 -10.41 -10.48 -8.08
C SER A 118 -10.84 -11.33 -6.87
N PRO A 119 -10.42 -12.60 -6.81
CA PRO A 119 -10.67 -13.45 -5.64
C PRO A 119 -9.85 -13.04 -4.40
N GLY A 120 -8.84 -12.18 -4.57
CA GLY A 120 -8.04 -11.66 -3.47
C GLY A 120 -8.74 -10.52 -2.72
N GLN A 121 -8.50 -10.40 -1.41
CA GLN A 121 -9.00 -9.27 -0.64
C GLN A 121 -8.30 -7.99 -1.07
N ILE A 122 -9.06 -7.07 -1.68
CA ILE A 122 -8.58 -5.71 -1.95
C ILE A 122 -8.41 -4.99 -0.62
N PHE A 123 -7.16 -4.69 -0.28
CA PHE A 123 -6.84 -3.86 0.87
C PHE A 123 -6.91 -2.38 0.53
N HIS A 124 -6.44 -2.03 -0.67
CA HIS A 124 -6.38 -0.64 -1.09
C HIS A 124 -6.39 -0.49 -2.61
N ALA A 125 -6.94 0.61 -3.10
CA ALA A 125 -6.83 1.01 -4.49
C ALA A 125 -6.51 2.51 -4.61
N ILE A 126 -5.57 2.85 -5.51
CA ILE A 126 -5.12 4.22 -5.76
C ILE A 126 -5.51 4.58 -7.19
N TRP A 127 -6.10 5.75 -7.40
CA TRP A 127 -6.33 6.33 -8.71
C TRP A 127 -5.63 7.68 -8.81
N LEU A 128 -4.51 7.71 -9.51
CA LEU A 128 -3.75 8.91 -9.80
C LEU A 128 -4.01 9.39 -11.23
N GLU A 129 -4.48 10.63 -11.37
CA GLU A 129 -4.60 11.33 -12.65
C GLU A 129 -3.43 12.30 -12.80
N VAL A 130 -2.79 12.30 -13.97
CA VAL A 130 -1.67 13.14 -14.32
C VAL A 130 -2.09 14.05 -15.48
N GLY A 131 -2.05 15.36 -15.24
CA GLY A 131 -2.49 16.38 -16.18
C GLY A 131 -1.40 17.40 -16.53
N GLY A 132 -1.81 18.43 -17.25
CA GLY A 132 -0.97 19.59 -17.58
C GLY A 132 -0.86 20.58 -16.42
N GLU A 133 -0.63 21.86 -16.75
CA GLU A 133 -0.63 22.93 -15.76
C GLU A 133 -1.96 22.99 -14.98
N PRO A 134 -1.95 23.34 -13.69
CA PRO A 134 -3.18 23.52 -12.94
C PRO A 134 -4.01 24.65 -13.59
N PRO A 135 -5.33 24.46 -13.78
CA PRO A 135 -6.18 25.47 -14.41
C PRO A 135 -6.31 26.73 -13.54
N ASP A 136 -6.55 27.87 -14.18
CA ASP A 136 -6.78 29.13 -13.48
C ASP A 136 -7.96 29.03 -12.50
N GLY A 137 -7.77 29.63 -11.32
CA GLY A 137 -8.77 29.62 -10.26
C GLY A 137 -9.07 28.23 -9.72
N LEU A 138 -8.13 27.29 -9.79
CA LEU A 138 -8.21 26.04 -9.05
C LEU A 138 -8.25 26.35 -7.54
N THR A 139 -9.29 25.88 -6.86
CA THR A 139 -9.47 26.07 -5.42
C THR A 139 -9.56 24.71 -4.73
N GLU A 140 -9.31 24.69 -3.42
CA GLU A 140 -9.51 23.51 -2.58
C GLU A 140 -10.93 22.94 -2.74
N GLN A 141 -11.96 23.80 -2.74
CA GLN A 141 -13.36 23.38 -2.92
C GLN A 141 -13.60 22.67 -4.26
N LYS A 142 -13.00 23.16 -5.35
CA LYS A 142 -13.09 22.48 -6.66
C LYS A 142 -12.41 21.10 -6.62
N MET A 143 -11.29 20.99 -5.92
CA MET A 143 -10.59 19.71 -5.76
C MET A 143 -11.35 18.73 -4.89
N LEU A 144 -11.94 19.17 -3.77
CA LEU A 144 -12.82 18.34 -2.94
C LEU A 144 -13.98 17.78 -3.76
N GLN A 145 -14.61 18.61 -4.60
CA GLN A 145 -15.70 18.17 -5.48
C GLN A 145 -15.23 17.18 -6.55
N LEU A 146 -14.15 17.49 -7.26
CA LEU A 146 -13.58 16.65 -8.32
C LEU A 146 -13.15 15.27 -7.78
N MET A 147 -12.51 15.27 -6.63
CA MET A 147 -12.00 14.07 -5.97
C MET A 147 -13.06 13.38 -5.10
N GLN A 148 -14.27 13.93 -4.98
CA GLN A 148 -15.34 13.40 -4.12
C GLN A 148 -14.85 13.12 -2.68
N ALA A 149 -14.02 14.02 -2.16
CA ALA A 149 -13.28 13.86 -0.91
C ALA A 149 -13.81 14.81 0.17
N ARG A 150 -13.69 14.41 1.44
CA ARG A 150 -14.00 15.29 2.58
C ARG A 150 -12.82 16.19 2.97
N ALA A 151 -11.60 15.75 2.68
CA ALA A 151 -10.38 16.49 2.95
C ALA A 151 -9.36 16.23 1.84
N VAL A 152 -8.70 17.30 1.41
CA VAL A 152 -7.66 17.25 0.39
C VAL A 152 -6.42 17.95 0.92
N ALA A 153 -5.27 17.30 0.80
CA ALA A 153 -3.98 17.93 0.99
C ALA A 153 -3.41 18.36 -0.37
N ALA A 154 -2.66 19.46 -0.37
CA ALA A 154 -2.01 19.97 -1.58
C ALA A 154 -0.53 20.28 -1.30
N ASN A 155 0.32 20.06 -2.29
CA ASN A 155 1.73 20.44 -2.22
C ASN A 155 2.25 20.84 -3.60
N GLN A 156 3.19 21.80 -3.63
CA GLN A 156 3.98 22.12 -4.82
C GLN A 156 5.43 21.73 -4.59
N PHE A 157 6.01 21.02 -5.56
CA PHE A 157 7.36 20.49 -5.44
C PHE A 157 8.16 20.67 -6.74
N SER A 158 9.46 20.37 -6.69
CA SER A 158 10.40 20.62 -7.79
C SER A 158 10.40 22.09 -8.25
N ASP A 159 10.54 23.02 -7.31
CA ASP A 159 10.54 24.47 -7.57
C ASP A 159 9.29 24.97 -8.32
N GLY A 160 8.14 24.36 -8.02
CA GLY A 160 6.84 24.69 -8.63
C GLY A 160 6.62 24.07 -10.01
N ALA A 161 7.47 23.14 -10.45
CA ALA A 161 7.28 22.41 -11.71
C ALA A 161 6.10 21.42 -11.67
N ALA A 162 5.62 21.06 -10.48
CA ALA A 162 4.42 20.25 -10.32
C ALA A 162 3.65 20.59 -9.04
N GLN A 163 2.35 20.29 -9.10
CA GLN A 163 1.43 20.43 -7.98
C GLN A 163 0.64 19.13 -7.81
N VAL A 164 0.66 18.58 -6.60
CA VAL A 164 -0.09 17.38 -6.24
C VAL A 164 -1.23 17.72 -5.30
N TYR A 165 -2.36 17.06 -5.51
CA TYR A 165 -3.48 17.03 -4.59
C TYR A 165 -3.80 15.59 -4.23
N PHE A 166 -4.05 15.35 -2.95
CA PHE A 166 -4.23 14.02 -2.39
C PHE A 166 -5.51 13.99 -1.54
N ALA A 167 -6.46 13.10 -1.87
CA ALA A 167 -7.63 12.87 -1.02
C ALA A 167 -7.23 12.03 0.20
N PHE A 168 -7.58 12.48 1.41
CA PHE A 168 -7.28 11.74 2.64
C PHE A 168 -8.36 10.74 3.05
N ASP A 169 -9.35 10.54 2.19
CA ASP A 169 -10.37 9.51 2.32
C ASP A 169 -10.54 8.72 1.02
N ILE A 170 -11.12 7.53 1.16
CA ILE A 170 -11.52 6.69 0.03
C ILE A 170 -12.89 7.14 -0.47
N ASP A 171 -13.05 7.12 -1.79
CA ASP A 171 -14.34 7.38 -2.41
C ASP A 171 -15.32 6.21 -2.24
N ALA A 172 -16.55 6.36 -2.74
CA ALA A 172 -17.58 5.32 -2.67
C ALA A 172 -17.25 4.04 -3.46
N ALA A 173 -16.28 4.08 -4.37
CA ALA A 173 -15.80 2.93 -5.14
C ALA A 173 -14.53 2.31 -4.50
N GLY A 174 -14.03 2.87 -3.41
CA GLY A 174 -12.88 2.37 -2.66
C GLY A 174 -11.51 2.90 -3.13
N PHE A 175 -11.47 3.96 -3.94
CA PHE A 175 -10.20 4.56 -4.39
C PHE A 175 -9.75 5.71 -3.50
N SER A 176 -8.47 5.71 -3.12
CA SER A 176 -7.76 6.96 -2.81
C SER A 176 -7.46 7.70 -4.11
N ARG A 177 -8.01 8.89 -4.27
CA ARG A 177 -7.81 9.71 -5.47
C ARG A 177 -6.63 10.67 -5.31
N VAL A 178 -5.88 10.84 -6.38
CA VAL A 178 -4.73 11.74 -6.42
C VAL A 178 -4.70 12.47 -7.76
N ALA A 179 -4.44 13.77 -7.75
CA ALA A 179 -4.23 14.57 -8.96
C ALA A 179 -2.82 15.14 -8.97
N LEU A 180 -2.10 14.95 -10.07
CA LEU A 180 -0.78 15.51 -10.30
C LEU A 180 -0.83 16.41 -11.54
N PHE A 181 -0.72 17.72 -11.30
CA PHE A 181 -0.58 18.71 -12.36
C PHE A 181 0.91 18.89 -12.67
N ASN A 182 1.29 18.62 -13.92
CA ASN A 182 2.66 18.82 -14.38
C ASN A 182 2.77 20.10 -15.20
N LYS A 183 3.54 21.06 -14.69
CA LYS A 183 3.83 22.32 -15.37
C LYS A 183 5.03 22.21 -16.30
N SER A 184 6.13 21.68 -15.81
CA SER A 184 7.40 21.71 -16.55
C SER A 184 8.36 20.56 -16.22
N MET A 185 7.90 19.53 -15.49
CA MET A 185 8.73 18.37 -15.23
C MET A 185 8.98 17.58 -16.52
N VAL A 186 10.25 17.28 -16.76
CA VAL A 186 10.67 16.32 -17.78
C VAL A 186 10.17 14.91 -17.44
N ALA A 187 9.94 14.10 -18.47
CA ALA A 187 9.38 12.75 -18.36
C ALA A 187 10.00 11.87 -17.26
N SER A 188 11.34 11.81 -17.22
CA SER A 188 12.04 10.98 -16.22
C SER A 188 11.81 11.42 -14.78
N ARG A 189 11.61 12.73 -14.53
CA ARG A 189 11.26 13.24 -13.20
C ARG A 189 9.79 12.97 -12.90
N LEU A 190 8.91 13.12 -13.90
CA LEU A 190 7.48 12.90 -13.75
C LEU A 190 7.17 11.44 -13.40
N GLY A 191 7.76 10.49 -14.12
CA GLY A 191 7.62 9.05 -13.83
C GLY A 191 8.04 8.71 -12.39
N ARG A 192 9.18 9.27 -11.91
CA ARG A 192 9.61 9.10 -10.52
C ARG A 192 8.67 9.74 -9.51
N ALA A 193 8.08 10.89 -9.81
CA ALA A 193 7.10 11.52 -8.93
C ALA A 193 5.82 10.69 -8.84
N VAL A 194 5.30 10.21 -9.97
CA VAL A 194 4.15 9.30 -10.03
C VAL A 194 4.42 8.05 -9.17
N GLN A 195 5.57 7.40 -9.38
CA GLN A 195 5.97 6.24 -8.58
C GLN A 195 6.00 6.55 -7.09
N ARG A 196 6.69 7.62 -6.68
CA ARG A 196 6.80 8.00 -5.27
C ARG A 196 5.45 8.30 -4.63
N ILE A 197 4.55 8.95 -5.35
CA ILE A 197 3.20 9.26 -4.87
C ILE A 197 2.42 7.96 -4.62
N VAL A 198 2.47 7.02 -5.57
CA VAL A 198 1.78 5.73 -5.47
C VAL A 198 2.38 4.87 -4.37
N GLU A 199 3.72 4.80 -4.27
CA GLU A 199 4.42 4.07 -3.23
C GLU A 199 4.14 4.66 -1.84
N LEU A 200 4.17 5.98 -1.71
CA LEU A 200 3.84 6.67 -0.46
C LEU A 200 2.44 6.27 0.00
N GLU A 201 1.45 6.28 -0.88
CA GLU A 201 0.09 5.89 -0.47
C GLU A 201 -0.02 4.41 -0.12
N THR A 202 0.62 3.56 -0.93
CA THR A 202 0.63 2.11 -0.70
C THR A 202 1.22 1.79 0.67
N TYR A 203 2.40 2.31 0.97
CA TYR A 203 3.12 1.97 2.20
C TYR A 203 2.60 2.71 3.42
N ARG A 204 2.04 3.92 3.28
CA ARG A 204 1.37 4.62 4.38
C ARG A 204 0.23 3.78 4.96
N LEU A 205 -0.63 3.20 4.10
CA LEU A 205 -1.73 2.37 4.57
C LEU A 205 -1.28 1.01 5.08
N LEU A 206 -0.26 0.39 4.45
CA LEU A 206 0.32 -0.86 4.96
C LEU A 206 0.99 -0.68 6.33
N ALA A 207 1.64 0.45 6.58
CA ALA A 207 2.18 0.79 7.90
C ALA A 207 1.05 0.89 8.96
N LEU A 208 -0.13 1.37 8.59
CA LEU A 208 -1.27 1.46 9.50
C LEU A 208 -1.90 0.11 9.84
N LEU A 209 -1.54 -1.00 9.18
CA LEU A 209 -1.97 -2.34 9.62
C LEU A 209 -1.49 -2.66 11.04
N GLY A 210 -0.35 -2.10 11.48
CA GLY A 210 0.11 -2.21 12.86
C GLY A 210 -0.86 -1.59 13.86
N PHE A 211 -1.47 -0.46 13.52
CA PHE A 211 -2.45 0.19 14.38
C PHE A 211 -3.67 -0.71 14.65
N ALA A 212 -4.15 -1.44 13.63
CA ALA A 212 -5.25 -2.39 13.78
C ALA A 212 -4.88 -3.51 14.77
N THR A 213 -3.68 -4.09 14.64
CA THR A 213 -3.18 -5.13 15.57
C THR A 213 -3.01 -4.60 17.00
N VAL A 214 -2.50 -3.38 17.18
CA VAL A 214 -2.40 -2.77 18.52
C VAL A 214 -3.79 -2.57 19.13
N THR A 215 -4.77 -2.15 18.32
CA THR A 215 -6.16 -1.96 18.79
C THR A 215 -6.81 -3.29 19.20
N GLU A 216 -6.54 -4.36 18.46
CA GLU A 216 -7.05 -5.72 18.75
C GLU A 216 -6.53 -6.26 20.09
N TYR A 217 -5.21 -6.13 20.34
CA TYR A 217 -4.58 -6.73 21.52
C TYR A 217 -4.42 -5.78 22.72
N GLY A 218 -4.66 -4.48 22.55
CA GLY A 218 -4.39 -3.46 23.55
C GLY A 218 -5.10 -3.72 24.89
N SER A 219 -6.41 -4.01 24.87
CA SER A 219 -7.16 -4.27 26.10
C SER A 219 -6.67 -5.52 26.84
N LYS A 220 -6.23 -6.55 26.10
CA LYS A 220 -5.69 -7.78 26.70
C LYS A 220 -4.32 -7.53 27.32
N LEU A 221 -3.46 -6.74 26.68
CA LEU A 221 -2.17 -6.32 27.23
C LEU A 221 -2.32 -5.47 28.51
N ASP A 222 -3.29 -4.55 28.53
CA ASP A 222 -3.60 -3.74 29.72
C ASP A 222 -4.06 -4.64 30.87
N SER A 223 -4.87 -5.66 30.55
CA SER A 223 -5.32 -6.62 31.55
C SER A 223 -4.19 -7.48 32.10
N ILE A 224 -3.29 -7.98 31.25
CA ILE A 224 -2.11 -8.75 31.67
C ILE A 224 -1.23 -7.90 32.58
N THR A 225 -0.96 -6.65 32.19
CA THR A 225 -0.13 -5.72 32.97
C THR A 225 -0.72 -5.49 34.36
N ARG A 226 -2.03 -5.28 34.46
CA ARG A 226 -2.71 -5.10 35.74
C ARG A 226 -2.61 -6.34 36.63
N HIS A 227 -2.95 -7.53 36.10
CA HIS A 227 -2.92 -8.77 36.86
C HIS A 227 -1.49 -9.13 37.32
N VAL A 228 -0.47 -8.91 36.48
CA VAL A 228 0.93 -9.12 36.88
C VAL A 228 1.31 -8.17 38.03
N GLY A 229 0.89 -6.91 37.97
CA GLY A 229 1.10 -5.95 39.06
C GLY A 229 0.42 -6.36 40.37
N GLU A 230 -0.83 -6.80 40.32
CA GLU A 230 -1.59 -7.31 41.47
C GLU A 230 -0.89 -8.53 42.10
N ILE A 231 -0.51 -9.53 41.28
CA ILE A 231 0.16 -10.74 41.76
C ILE A 231 1.53 -10.41 42.35
N THR A 232 2.28 -9.48 41.75
CA THR A 232 3.61 -9.11 42.25
C THR A 232 3.53 -8.40 43.60
N ASN A 233 2.52 -7.54 43.80
CA ASN A 233 2.27 -6.88 45.08
C ASN A 233 1.86 -7.89 46.16
N GLU A 234 0.90 -8.76 45.85
CA GLU A 234 0.46 -9.82 46.77
C GLU A 234 1.64 -10.75 47.13
N LEU A 235 2.54 -11.04 46.17
CA LEU A 235 3.71 -11.90 46.40
C LEU A 235 4.69 -11.24 47.39
N ALA A 236 4.91 -9.94 47.26
CA ALA A 236 5.75 -9.18 48.17
C ALA A 236 5.20 -9.11 49.62
N GLU A 237 3.88 -9.24 49.78
CA GLU A 237 3.23 -9.34 51.09
C GLU A 237 3.31 -10.77 51.66
N GLN A 238 3.05 -11.79 50.82
CA GLN A 238 3.00 -13.20 51.21
C GLN A 238 4.37 -13.76 51.61
N ILE A 239 5.45 -13.36 50.94
CA ILE A 239 6.83 -13.81 51.27
C ILE A 239 7.24 -13.45 52.71
N LYS A 240 6.58 -12.47 53.33
CA LYS A 240 6.84 -12.05 54.71
C LYS A 240 6.06 -12.89 55.75
N GLN A 241 5.19 -13.80 55.31
CA GLN A 241 4.33 -14.59 56.19
C GLN A 241 4.81 -16.04 56.35
N PRO A 242 4.72 -16.62 57.56
CA PRO A 242 5.23 -17.96 57.86
C PRO A 242 4.47 -19.11 57.18
N ASP A 243 3.19 -18.92 56.80
CA ASP A 243 2.34 -19.93 56.11
C ASP A 243 1.92 -19.47 54.70
N SER A 244 2.88 -18.98 53.90
CA SER A 244 2.59 -18.34 52.61
C SER A 244 2.02 -19.29 51.53
N HIS A 245 1.13 -18.79 50.67
CA HIS A 245 0.56 -19.51 49.52
C HIS A 245 1.18 -19.09 48.18
N VAL A 246 2.51 -18.95 48.14
CA VAL A 246 3.28 -18.45 46.99
C VAL A 246 3.13 -19.32 45.73
N GLU A 247 2.94 -20.63 45.88
CA GLU A 247 2.96 -21.60 44.77
C GLU A 247 1.81 -21.39 43.77
N GLY A 248 0.62 -21.03 44.26
CA GLY A 248 -0.53 -20.69 43.41
C GLY A 248 -0.33 -19.38 42.62
N MET A 249 0.50 -18.47 43.14
CA MET A 249 0.80 -17.19 42.50
C MET A 249 1.77 -17.36 41.33
N LEU A 250 2.75 -18.26 41.45
CA LEU A 250 3.67 -18.63 40.37
C LEU A 250 2.94 -19.24 39.17
N SER A 251 1.90 -20.04 39.44
CA SER A 251 1.05 -20.61 38.39
C SER A 251 0.25 -19.52 37.66
N LYS A 252 -0.30 -18.53 38.38
CA LYS A 252 -0.99 -17.37 37.77
C LYS A 252 -0.04 -16.51 36.94
N LEU A 253 1.17 -16.23 37.42
CA LEU A 253 2.20 -15.49 36.65
C LEU A 253 2.60 -16.25 35.38
N SER A 254 2.80 -17.56 35.47
CA SER A 254 3.12 -18.40 34.31
C SER A 254 2.02 -18.35 33.25
N ALA A 255 0.75 -18.37 33.67
CA ALA A 255 -0.39 -18.22 32.76
C ALA A 255 -0.40 -16.83 32.08
N GLN A 256 -0.16 -15.75 32.82
CA GLN A 256 -0.05 -14.41 32.25
C GLN A 256 1.12 -14.29 31.26
N ALA A 257 2.26 -14.92 31.56
CA ALA A 257 3.41 -14.95 30.66
C ALA A 257 3.10 -15.73 29.36
N ALA A 258 2.40 -16.86 29.46
CA ALA A 258 1.96 -17.61 28.27
C ALA A 258 0.98 -16.81 27.41
N ASP A 259 0.05 -16.09 28.02
CA ASP A 259 -0.87 -15.20 27.31
C ASP A 259 -0.12 -14.05 26.60
N LEU A 260 0.87 -13.45 27.25
CA LEU A 260 1.71 -12.42 26.66
C LEU A 260 2.51 -12.96 25.47
N GLU A 261 3.12 -14.13 25.61
CA GLU A 261 3.90 -14.77 24.55
C GLU A 261 3.04 -15.10 23.32
N ASN A 262 1.80 -15.54 23.54
CA ASN A 262 0.85 -15.77 22.45
C ASN A 262 0.51 -14.48 21.70
N ILE A 263 0.30 -13.37 22.41
CA ILE A 263 0.09 -12.04 21.78
C ILE A 263 1.34 -11.63 21.01
N TYR A 264 2.52 -11.76 21.62
CA TYR A 264 3.79 -11.41 20.99
C TYR A 264 4.03 -12.21 19.69
N SER A 265 3.79 -13.52 19.72
CA SER A 265 3.91 -14.40 18.55
C SER A 265 3.02 -13.94 17.39
N LYS A 266 1.80 -13.48 17.68
CA LYS A 266 0.84 -13.00 16.66
C LYS A 266 1.13 -11.58 16.17
N ALA A 267 1.63 -10.69 17.04
CA ALA A 267 1.80 -9.28 16.72
C ALA A 267 3.21 -8.92 16.21
N SER A 268 4.24 -9.69 16.58
CA SER A 268 5.65 -9.36 16.31
C SER A 268 5.96 -9.13 14.83
N TYR A 269 5.47 -10.03 13.95
CA TYR A 269 5.62 -9.88 12.50
C TYR A 269 5.00 -8.56 12.01
N ARG A 270 3.77 -8.26 12.41
CA ARG A 270 3.07 -7.05 11.99
C ARG A 270 3.74 -5.78 12.51
N MET A 271 4.26 -5.78 13.75
CA MET A 271 5.02 -4.64 14.29
C MET A 271 6.32 -4.42 13.51
N ALA A 272 7.03 -5.50 13.17
CA ALA A 272 8.24 -5.43 12.36
C ALA A 272 7.94 -4.90 10.94
N ALA A 273 6.88 -5.40 10.30
CA ALA A 273 6.43 -4.95 8.98
C ALA A 273 6.02 -3.46 9.00
N THR A 274 5.26 -3.05 10.02
CA THR A 274 4.87 -1.64 10.21
C THR A 274 6.08 -0.72 10.27
N LYS A 275 7.09 -1.09 11.06
CA LYS A 275 8.34 -0.33 11.17
C LYS A 275 9.14 -0.33 9.86
N ALA A 276 9.12 -1.44 9.12
CA ALA A 276 9.77 -1.52 7.82
C ALA A 276 9.10 -0.57 6.81
N TYR A 277 7.77 -0.56 6.74
CA TYR A 277 7.02 0.32 5.84
C TYR A 277 7.13 1.80 6.20
N ASP A 278 7.15 2.15 7.49
CA ASP A 278 7.36 3.53 7.96
C ASP A 278 8.73 4.11 7.54
N SER A 279 9.72 3.24 7.29
CA SER A 279 11.07 3.66 6.88
C SER A 279 11.27 3.84 5.37
N ILE A 280 10.23 3.60 4.56
CA ILE A 280 10.24 3.74 3.09
C ILE A 280 9.82 5.16 2.70
#